data_AF-A0A918URQ5-F1
#
_entry.id   AF-A0A918URQ5-F1
#
_cell.length_a   1.000
_cell.length_b   1.000
_cell.length_c   1.000
_cell.angle_alpha   90.00
_cell.angle_beta   90.00
_cell.angle_gamma   90.00
#
_symmetry.space_group_name_H-M   'P 1'
#
loop_
_entity.id
_entity.type
_entity.pdbx_description
1 polymer ?
#
loop_
_entity_poly.entity_id
_entity_poly.type
_entity_poly.pdbx_seq_one_letter_code
_entity_poly.pdbx_strand_id
1 'polypeptide(L)'
;MRRAEDTLMLMPVSLLAGWVSAAAFVNAASTLRTYGIDQLDPLRPDVAIGFLLAALAFALAMTRLGGQMFYAIAGMWALQGIIAANLNQPGAGLLTIVAGAGIALLAANLIWAKVRKPDEA
;
A
#
# COMPACT_ATOMS: atom_id res chain seq x y z
N MET A 1 -8.49 26.57 -14.39
CA MET A 1 -8.64 26.78 -12.94
C MET A 1 -9.31 25.60 -12.21
N ARG A 2 -10.35 24.93 -12.77
CA ARG A 2 -11.05 23.79 -12.13
C ARG A 2 -10.17 22.64 -11.58
N ARG A 3 -9.10 22.24 -12.29
CA ARG A 3 -8.26 21.08 -11.91
C ARG A 3 -7.56 21.19 -10.55
N ALA A 4 -7.09 22.38 -10.19
CA ALA A 4 -6.36 22.56 -8.94
C ALA A 4 -7.31 22.51 -7.74
N GLU A 5 -8.51 23.09 -7.88
CA GLU A 5 -9.58 23.05 -6.88
C GLU A 5 -10.10 21.62 -6.68
N ASP A 6 -10.35 20.89 -7.77
CA ASP A 6 -10.77 19.48 -7.73
C ASP A 6 -9.72 18.61 -7.03
N THR A 7 -8.43 18.84 -7.32
CA THR A 7 -7.33 18.11 -6.69
C THR A 7 -7.24 18.41 -5.19
N LEU A 8 -7.38 19.69 -4.80
CA LEU A 8 -7.35 20.09 -3.39
C LEU A 8 -8.53 19.52 -2.60
N MET A 9 -9.70 19.40 -3.21
CA MET A 9 -10.88 18.79 -2.58
C MET A 9 -10.76 17.27 -2.46
N LEU A 10 -10.18 16.59 -3.47
CA LEU A 10 -10.04 15.13 -3.50
C LEU A 10 -8.82 14.61 -2.75
N MET A 11 -7.79 15.44 -2.56
CA MET A 11 -6.56 15.10 -1.83
C MET A 11 -6.82 14.53 -0.43
N PRO A 12 -7.56 15.20 0.49
CA PRO A 12 -7.76 14.68 1.83
C PRO A 12 -8.54 13.36 1.84
N VAL A 13 -9.55 13.24 0.96
CA VAL A 13 -10.39 12.03 0.87
C VAL A 13 -9.58 10.85 0.35
N SER A 14 -8.71 11.05 -0.65
CA SER A 14 -7.88 9.97 -1.19
C SER A 14 -6.75 9.55 -0.28
N LEU A 15 -6.12 10.51 0.42
CA LEU A 15 -5.15 10.19 1.46
C LEU A 15 -5.79 9.37 2.57
N LEU A 16 -6.98 9.78 3.05
CA LEU A 16 -7.74 9.06 4.06
C LEU A 16 -8.12 7.66 3.58
N ALA A 17 -8.61 7.52 2.34
CA ALA A 17 -8.97 6.22 1.78
C ALA A 17 -7.77 5.27 1.69
N GLY A 18 -6.59 5.77 1.31
CA GLY A 18 -5.36 4.98 1.30
C GLY A 18 -4.94 4.55 2.71
N TRP A 19 -5.06 5.45 3.68
CA TRP A 19 -4.75 5.16 5.09
C TRP A 19 -5.68 4.11 5.70
N VAL A 20 -6.99 4.26 5.49
CA VAL A 20 -8.01 3.32 5.97
C VAL A 20 -7.81 1.95 5.33
N SER A 21 -7.48 1.89 4.04
CA SER A 21 -7.19 0.64 3.34
C SER A 21 -5.99 -0.08 3.97
N ALA A 22 -4.89 0.63 4.22
CA ALA A 22 -3.72 0.06 4.88
C ALA A 22 -4.04 -0.45 6.29
N ALA A 23 -4.77 0.35 7.09
CA ALA A 23 -5.20 -0.05 8.43
C ALA A 23 -6.11 -1.29 8.40
N ALA A 24 -6.98 -1.42 7.40
CA ALA A 24 -7.85 -2.59 7.26
C ALA A 24 -7.04 -3.88 7.08
N PHE A 25 -5.99 -3.88 6.25
CA PHE A 25 -5.11 -5.05 6.08
C PHE A 25 -4.33 -5.38 7.36
N VAL A 26 -3.79 -4.37 8.04
CA VAL A 26 -3.09 -4.57 9.32
C VAL A 26 -4.03 -5.14 10.38
N ASN A 27 -5.25 -4.61 10.47
CA ASN A 27 -6.26 -5.10 11.41
C ASN A 27 -6.74 -6.50 11.05
N ALA A 28 -6.87 -6.83 9.76
CA ALA A 28 -7.20 -8.19 9.32
C ALA A 28 -6.12 -9.19 9.73
N ALA A 29 -4.84 -8.86 9.53
CA ALA A 29 -3.73 -9.69 9.99
C ALA A 29 -3.74 -9.82 11.52
N SER A 30 -3.90 -8.71 12.26
CA SER A 30 -4.00 -8.72 13.72
C SER A 30 -5.15 -9.59 14.22
N THR A 31 -6.32 -9.50 13.59
CA THR A 31 -7.50 -10.31 13.91
C THR A 31 -7.21 -11.79 13.73
N LEU A 32 -6.62 -12.20 12.60
CA LEU A 32 -6.27 -13.60 12.36
C LEU A 32 -5.30 -14.16 13.39
N ARG A 33 -4.34 -13.33 13.81
CA ARG A 33 -3.42 -13.66 14.90
C ARG A 33 -4.15 -13.86 16.23
N THR A 34 -5.07 -12.96 16.58
CA THR A 34 -5.80 -13.02 17.85
C THR A 34 -6.74 -14.21 17.94
N TYR A 35 -7.41 -14.57 16.85
CA TYR A 35 -8.37 -15.68 16.82
C TYR A 35 -7.73 -17.05 16.55
N GLY A 36 -6.40 -17.14 16.43
CA GLY A 36 -5.66 -18.40 16.48
C GLY A 36 -5.89 -19.33 15.28
N ILE A 37 -6.08 -18.78 14.08
CA ILE A 37 -6.09 -19.62 12.88
C ILE A 37 -4.63 -19.98 12.56
N ASP A 38 -4.12 -21.07 13.14
CA ASP A 38 -2.70 -21.48 13.08
C ASP A 38 -2.13 -21.56 11.64
N GLN A 39 -2.99 -21.86 10.67
CA GLN A 39 -2.62 -21.94 9.25
C GLN A 39 -2.37 -20.56 8.62
N LEU A 40 -2.92 -19.49 9.21
CA LEU A 40 -2.86 -18.11 8.76
C LEU A 40 -2.17 -17.20 9.79
N ASP A 41 -1.27 -17.75 10.61
CA ASP A 41 -0.50 -16.95 11.57
C ASP A 41 0.39 -15.93 10.83
N PRO A 42 0.17 -14.61 11.00
CA PRO A 42 0.98 -13.57 10.35
C PRO A 42 2.42 -13.50 10.86
N LEU A 43 2.77 -14.21 11.94
CA LEU A 43 4.17 -14.37 12.36
C LEU A 43 4.95 -15.30 11.42
N ARG A 44 4.25 -16.13 10.65
CA ARG A 44 4.90 -16.97 9.65
C ARG A 44 5.28 -16.13 8.43
N PRO A 45 6.54 -16.20 7.95
CA PRO A 45 7.02 -15.35 6.86
C PRO A 45 6.22 -15.49 5.56
N ASP A 46 5.81 -16.72 5.21
CA ASP A 46 5.00 -17.03 4.03
C ASP A 46 3.63 -16.36 4.08
N VAL A 47 2.96 -16.42 5.22
CA VAL A 47 1.65 -15.80 5.44
C VAL A 47 1.77 -14.28 5.43
N ALA A 48 2.78 -13.72 6.11
CA ALA A 48 3.03 -12.28 6.15
C ALA A 48 3.27 -11.70 4.75
N ILE A 49 4.05 -12.40 3.92
CA ILE A 49 4.28 -12.04 2.52
C ILE A 49 2.97 -12.12 1.72
N GLY A 50 2.16 -13.16 1.92
CA GLY A 50 0.85 -13.27 1.29
C GLY A 50 -0.06 -12.08 1.59
N PHE A 51 -0.13 -11.66 2.86
CA PHE A 51 -0.87 -10.46 3.27
C PHE A 51 -0.34 -9.18 2.62
N LEU A 52 0.98 -9.03 2.61
CA LEU A 52 1.65 -7.88 1.99
C LEU A 52 1.36 -7.80 0.49
N LEU A 53 1.42 -8.93 -0.22
CA LEU A 53 1.12 -9.00 -1.64
C LEU A 53 -0.36 -8.70 -1.92
N ALA A 54 -1.28 -9.20 -1.10
CA ALA A 54 -2.70 -8.88 -1.22
C ALA A 54 -2.98 -7.38 -1.02
N ALA A 55 -2.37 -6.77 0.00
CA ALA A 55 -2.47 -5.33 0.25
C ALA A 55 -1.88 -4.51 -0.90
N LEU A 56 -0.73 -4.91 -1.44
CA LEU A 56 -0.09 -4.26 -2.58
C LEU A 56 -0.94 -4.38 -3.85
N ALA A 57 -1.49 -5.55 -4.13
CA ALA A 57 -2.38 -5.77 -5.27
C ALA A 57 -3.63 -4.89 -5.18
N PHE A 58 -4.23 -4.80 -3.98
CA PHE A 58 -5.37 -3.91 -3.73
C PHE A 58 -4.99 -2.44 -3.95
N ALA A 59 -3.85 -2.00 -3.42
CA ALA A 59 -3.38 -0.63 -3.61
C ALA A 59 -3.12 -0.31 -5.09
N LEU A 60 -2.53 -1.24 -5.85
CA LEU A 60 -2.31 -1.09 -7.29
C LEU A 60 -3.61 -1.03 -8.08
N ALA A 61 -4.59 -1.88 -7.75
CA ALA A 61 -5.90 -1.85 -8.37
C ALA A 61 -6.58 -0.49 -8.14
N MET A 62 -6.57 -0.01 -6.89
CA MET A 62 -7.27 1.23 -6.53
C MET A 62 -6.59 2.47 -7.10
N THR A 63 -5.26 2.48 -7.19
CA THR A 63 -4.53 3.56 -7.87
C THR A 63 -4.80 3.60 -9.37
N ARG A 64 -5.05 2.46 -10.02
CA ARG A 64 -5.43 2.41 -11.44
C ARG A 64 -6.88 2.84 -11.69
N LEU A 65 -7.80 2.49 -10.79
CA LEU A 65 -9.21 2.84 -10.92
C LEU A 65 -9.48 4.31 -10.57
N GLY A 66 -8.85 4.81 -9.51
CA GLY A 66 -9.08 6.18 -9.02
C GLY A 66 -8.08 7.22 -9.49
N GLY A 67 -6.90 6.83 -9.97
CA GLY A 67 -5.87 7.75 -10.49
C GLY A 67 -5.27 8.72 -9.47
N GLN A 68 -5.46 8.52 -8.17
CA GLN A 68 -5.11 9.51 -7.16
C GLN A 68 -3.72 9.27 -6.55
N MET A 69 -2.80 10.20 -6.82
CA MET A 69 -1.43 10.19 -6.29
C MET A 69 -1.40 10.10 -4.76
N PHE A 70 -2.31 10.80 -4.07
CA PHE A 70 -2.33 10.83 -2.60
C PHE A 70 -2.75 9.49 -1.97
N TYR A 71 -3.60 8.71 -2.63
CA TYR A 71 -3.89 7.34 -2.21
C TYR A 71 -2.62 6.47 -2.25
N ALA A 72 -1.85 6.56 -3.34
CA ALA A 72 -0.60 5.82 -3.48
C ALA A 72 0.45 6.25 -2.44
N ILE A 73 0.53 7.55 -2.12
CA ILE A 73 1.43 8.07 -1.08
C ILE A 73 1.11 7.44 0.27
N ALA A 74 -0.16 7.36 0.66
CA ALA A 74 -0.55 6.66 1.89
C ALA A 74 -0.11 5.19 1.87
N GLY A 75 -0.29 4.50 0.74
CA GLY A 75 0.18 3.12 0.56
C GLY A 75 1.70 2.97 0.72
N MET A 76 2.48 3.85 0.07
CA MET A 76 3.95 3.86 0.20
C MET A 76 4.40 4.13 1.64
N TRP A 77 3.73 5.06 2.33
CA TRP A 77 4.01 5.36 3.73
C TRP A 77 3.75 4.14 4.63
N ALA A 78 2.66 3.41 4.39
CA ALA A 78 2.37 2.18 5.13
C ALA A 78 3.46 1.10 4.89
N LEU A 79 3.92 0.92 3.65
CA LEU A 79 5.02 0.01 3.31
C LEU A 79 6.33 0.43 4.00
N GLN A 80 6.58 1.72 4.12
CA GLN A 80 7.73 2.24 4.87
C GLN A 80 7.66 1.88 6.35
N GLY A 81 6.47 1.93 6.96
CA GLY A 81 6.23 1.46 8.32
C GLY A 81 6.56 -0.04 8.49
N ILE A 82 6.21 -0.87 7.50
CA ILE A 82 6.55 -2.30 7.50
C ILE A 82 8.06 -2.49 7.47
N ILE A 83 8.77 -1.78 6.58
CA ILE A 83 10.24 -1.79 6.52
C ILE A 83 10.83 -1.39 7.88
N ALA A 84 10.41 -0.25 8.42
CA ALA A 84 10.92 0.27 9.69
C ALA A 84 10.73 -0.71 10.86
N ALA A 85 9.58 -1.41 10.91
CA ALA A 85 9.27 -2.38 11.96
C ALA A 85 10.07 -3.70 11.84
N ASN A 86 10.63 -4.00 10.67
CA ASN A 86 11.22 -5.30 10.34
C ASN A 86 12.72 -5.25 9.99
N LEU A 87 13.33 -4.07 9.85
CA LEU A 87 14.74 -3.89 9.47
C LEU A 87 15.74 -4.66 10.34
N ASN A 88 15.48 -4.76 11.65
CA ASN A 88 16.38 -5.43 12.61
C ASN A 88 15.87 -6.80 13.06
N GLN A 89 14.77 -7.31 12.48
CA GLN A 89 14.21 -8.60 12.89
C GLN A 89 14.89 -9.76 12.13
N PRO A 90 15.48 -10.74 12.85
CA PRO A 90 16.06 -11.93 12.23
C PRO A 90 15.01 -12.67 11.39
N GLY A 91 15.32 -12.93 10.12
CA GLY A 91 14.41 -13.64 9.20
C GLY A 91 13.38 -12.77 8.48
N ALA A 92 13.26 -11.48 8.79
CA ALA A 92 12.31 -10.58 8.13
C ALA A 92 12.84 -9.92 6.84
N GLY A 93 14.06 -10.26 6.40
CA GLY A 93 14.71 -9.63 5.24
C GLY A 93 13.89 -9.71 3.95
N LEU A 94 13.24 -10.85 3.69
CA LEU A 94 12.39 -11.01 2.51
C LEU A 94 11.15 -10.10 2.55
N LEU A 95 10.53 -9.93 3.73
CA LEU A 95 9.39 -9.03 3.92
C LEU A 95 9.78 -7.58 3.60
N THR A 96 10.94 -7.14 4.08
CA THR A 96 11.50 -5.80 3.83
C THR A 96 11.78 -5.58 2.34
N ILE A 97 12.34 -6.59 1.65
CA ILE A 97 12.58 -6.53 0.20
C ILE A 97 11.27 -6.42 -0.56
N VAL A 98 10.27 -7.24 -0.23
CA VAL A 98 8.95 -7.20 -0.89
C VAL A 98 8.26 -5.86 -0.65
N ALA A 99 8.34 -5.31 0.56
CA ALA A 99 7.79 -3.99 0.86
C ALA A 99 8.49 -2.88 0.05
N GLY A 100 9.83 -2.92 -0.03
CA GLY A 100 10.61 -1.99 -0.86
C GLY A 100 10.28 -2.09 -2.34
N ALA A 101 10.17 -3.31 -2.87
CA ALA A 101 9.74 -3.55 -4.24
C ALA A 101 8.31 -3.04 -4.49
N GLY A 102 7.41 -3.18 -3.51
CA GLY A 102 6.05 -2.64 -3.55
C GLY A 102 6.02 -1.11 -3.65
N ILE A 103 6.89 -0.40 -2.92
CA ILE A 103 7.04 1.06 -3.03
C ILE A 103 7.47 1.43 -4.46
N ALA A 104 8.51 0.77 -4.97
CA ALA A 104 9.00 1.01 -6.33
C ALA A 104 7.92 0.74 -7.39
N LEU A 105 7.13 -0.32 -7.21
CA LEU A 105 6.04 -0.69 -8.12
C LEU A 105 4.89 0.32 -8.10
N LEU A 106 4.49 0.81 -6.91
CA LEU A 106 3.50 1.88 -6.79
C LEU A 106 4.00 3.17 -7.45
N ALA A 107 5.28 3.51 -7.27
CA ALA A 107 5.87 4.71 -7.87
C ALA A 107 5.92 4.60 -9.40
N ALA A 108 6.37 3.45 -9.92
CA ALA A 108 6.37 3.16 -11.34
C ALA A 108 4.94 3.22 -11.94
N ASN A 109 3.94 2.69 -11.22
CA ASN A 109 2.55 2.73 -11.66
C ASN A 109 2.02 4.17 -11.76
N LEU A 110 2.37 5.05 -10.80
CA LEU A 110 2.01 6.47 -10.86
C LEU A 110 2.70 7.21 -12.02
N ILE A 111 4.00 6.98 -12.21
CA ILE A 111 4.77 7.60 -13.29
C ILE A 111 4.20 7.17 -14.63
N TRP A 112 3.95 5.88 -14.81
CA TRP A 112 3.35 5.34 -16.03
C TRP A 112 1.95 5.90 -16.29
N ALA A 113 1.12 6.03 -15.25
CA ALA A 113 -0.20 6.63 -15.37
C ALA A 113 -0.14 8.11 -15.83
N LYS A 114 0.86 8.87 -15.37
CA LYS A 114 1.11 10.24 -15.84
C LYS A 114 1.61 10.28 -17.27
N VAL A 115 2.59 9.45 -17.63
CA VAL A 115 3.19 9.40 -18.98
C VAL A 115 2.18 8.96 -20.04
N ARG A 116 1.21 8.12 -19.70
CA ARG A 116 0.14 7.68 -20.62
C ARG A 116 -0.98 8.70 -20.80
N LYS A 117 -1.12 9.68 -19.89
CA LYS A 117 -2.10 10.79 -19.99
C LYS A 117 -1.41 12.16 -20.21
N PRO A 118 -0.57 12.35 -21.23
CA PRO A 118 0.10 13.63 -21.46
C PRO A 118 -0.81 14.69 -22.11
N ASP A 119 -1.87 14.29 -22.82
CA ASP A 119 -2.66 15.17 -23.70
C ASP A 119 -3.73 16.02 -22.99
N GLU A 120 -3.70 16.05 -21.67
CA GLU A 120 -4.74 16.69 -20.86
C GLU A 120 -4.17 17.74 -19.90
N ALA A 121 -2.86 18.00 -19.91
CA ALA A 121 -2.22 19.01 -19.05
C ALA A 121 -2.43 20.44 -19.57
#